data_AF-A0A382RUI9-F1
#
_entry.id   AF-A0A382RUI9-F1
#
_cell.length_a   1.000
_cell.length_b   1.000
_cell.length_c   1.000
_cell.angle_alpha   90.00
_cell.angle_beta   90.00
_cell.angle_gamma   90.00
#
_symmetry.space_group_name_H-M   'P 1'
#
loop_
_entity.id
_entity.type
_entity.pdbx_description
1 polymer ?
#
loop_
_entity_poly.entity_id
_entity_poly.type
_entity_poly.pdbx_seq_one_letter_code
_entity_poly.pdbx_strand_id
1 'polypeptide(L)'
;MSMTKSPEIIFGEEPVKFQVYYQDLLADQGVTIEVLRQGSVGNIPVLRFNCFDHEPHYEYIHESGEEKLLIDSTTEGDPLEWTLTQIGARLTEMVARAG
;
A
#
# COMPACT_ATOMS: atom_id res chain seq x y z
N MET A 1 20.45 -19.24 -17.78
CA MET A 1 20.42 -17.91 -17.10
C MET A 1 20.16 -18.17 -15.63
N SER A 2 21.09 -17.79 -14.75
CA SER A 2 20.91 -17.94 -13.30
C SER A 2 20.03 -16.79 -12.82
N MET A 3 18.83 -17.08 -12.31
CA MET A 3 18.02 -16.09 -11.62
C MET A 3 18.72 -15.80 -10.28
N THR A 4 19.34 -14.63 -10.18
CA THR A 4 19.76 -14.08 -8.89
C THR A 4 18.53 -14.00 -8.00
N LYS A 5 18.53 -14.76 -6.90
CA LYS A 5 17.52 -14.69 -5.84
C LYS A 5 17.39 -13.22 -5.45
N SER A 6 16.20 -12.64 -5.58
CA SER A 6 15.92 -11.29 -5.10
C SER A 6 16.35 -11.20 -3.63
N PRO A 7 16.96 -10.09 -3.19
CA PRO A 7 17.31 -9.93 -1.78
C PRO A 7 16.07 -10.17 -0.92
N GLU A 8 16.26 -10.92 0.16
CA GLU A 8 15.21 -11.14 1.14
C GLU A 8 15.00 -9.82 1.88
N ILE A 9 13.86 -9.18 1.63
CA ILE A 9 13.52 -7.90 2.26
C ILE A 9 12.67 -8.20 3.48
N ILE A 10 13.24 -7.98 4.66
CA ILE A 10 12.63 -8.27 5.95
C ILE A 10 12.02 -6.96 6.49
N PHE A 11 10.69 -6.89 6.51
CA PHE A 11 9.95 -5.74 7.05
C PHE A 11 9.72 -5.89 8.55
N GLY A 12 10.73 -5.49 9.34
CA GLY A 12 10.72 -5.68 10.78
C GLY A 12 10.82 -7.15 11.20
N GLU A 13 10.87 -7.41 12.51
CA GLU A 13 10.93 -8.77 13.06
C GLU A 13 9.53 -9.32 13.44
N GLU A 14 8.50 -8.50 13.24
CA GLU A 14 7.11 -8.72 13.67
C GLU A 14 6.18 -8.92 12.46
N PRO A 15 4.96 -9.47 12.67
CA PRO A 15 3.97 -9.54 11.61
C PRO A 15 3.69 -8.18 10.97
N VAL A 16 3.42 -8.18 9.66
CA VAL A 16 2.96 -6.98 8.93
C VAL A 16 1.70 -6.45 9.59
N LYS A 17 1.70 -5.16 9.92
CA LYS A 17 0.55 -4.49 10.54
C LYS A 17 -0.19 -3.68 9.49
N PHE A 18 -1.50 -3.72 9.58
CA PHE A 18 -2.39 -2.91 8.77
C PHE A 18 -3.15 -1.93 9.65
N GLN A 19 -3.34 -0.72 9.15
CA GLN A 19 -4.33 0.20 9.68
C GLN A 19 -5.41 0.40 8.62
N VAL A 20 -6.67 0.25 9.03
CA VAL A 20 -7.82 0.36 8.13
C VAL A 20 -8.80 1.35 8.72
N TYR A 21 -9.20 2.34 7.94
CA TYR A 21 -10.12 3.38 8.37
C TYR A 21 -10.89 3.96 7.19
N TYR A 22 -12.07 4.51 7.47
CA TYR A 22 -12.86 5.22 6.48
C TYR A 22 -12.53 6.70 6.53
N GLN A 23 -12.45 7.33 5.36
CA GLN A 23 -12.29 8.77 5.21
C GLN A 23 -13.52 9.33 4.50
N ASP A 24 -14.11 10.34 5.11
CA ASP A 24 -15.16 11.18 4.52
C ASP A 24 -14.56 12.56 4.30
N LEU A 25 -14.11 12.81 3.07
CA LEU A 25 -13.55 14.09 2.65
C LEU A 25 -14.64 14.85 1.88
N LEU A 26 -14.64 16.17 1.98
CA LEU A 26 -15.67 17.01 1.37
C LEU A 26 -15.91 16.73 -0.13
N ALA A 27 -14.86 16.32 -0.86
CA ALA A 27 -14.90 16.06 -2.29
C ALA A 27 -14.73 14.57 -2.67
N ASP A 28 -14.42 13.69 -1.72
CA ASP A 28 -14.20 12.27 -1.99
C ASP A 28 -14.31 11.44 -0.71
N GLN A 29 -14.51 10.14 -0.82
CA GLN A 29 -14.64 9.30 0.37
C GLN A 29 -14.24 7.87 0.05
N GLY A 30 -13.90 7.10 1.08
CA GLY A 30 -13.66 5.67 0.92
C GLY A 30 -12.79 5.07 2.01
N VAL A 31 -12.44 3.80 1.83
CA VAL A 31 -11.61 3.06 2.77
C VAL A 31 -10.13 3.32 2.45
N THR A 32 -9.36 3.63 3.48
CA THR A 32 -7.91 3.65 3.43
C THR A 32 -7.33 2.46 4.17
N ILE A 33 -6.38 1.78 3.51
CA ILE A 33 -5.60 0.69 4.07
C ILE A 33 -4.13 1.08 4.02
N GLU A 34 -3.50 1.19 5.19
CA GLU A 34 -2.07 1.44 5.32
C GLU A 34 -1.35 0.15 5.73
N VAL A 35 -0.25 -0.15 5.05
CA VAL A 35 0.72 -1.17 5.45
C VAL A 35 1.82 -0.48 6.24
N LEU A 36 2.09 -1.00 7.43
CA LEU A 36 2.97 -0.35 8.39
C LEU A 36 4.25 -1.16 8.63
N ARG A 37 5.40 -0.48 8.65
CA ARG A 37 6.65 -1.00 9.20
C ARG A 37 6.82 -0.60 10.66
N GLN A 38 7.51 -1.41 11.45
CA GLN A 38 7.92 -1.00 12.79
C GLN A 38 9.10 -0.02 12.70
N GLY A 39 8.93 1.18 13.27
CA GLY A 39 9.99 2.15 13.49
C GLY A 39 10.41 2.22 14.95
N SER A 40 11.47 2.98 15.22
CA SER A 40 11.98 3.23 16.58
C SER A 40 11.02 4.04 17.45
N VAL A 41 10.13 4.82 16.84
CA VAL A 41 9.17 5.72 17.52
C VAL A 41 7.71 5.38 17.14
N GLY A 42 7.43 4.10 16.86
CA GLY A 42 6.09 3.61 16.52
C GLY A 42 6.00 3.03 15.12
N ASN A 43 4.77 2.73 14.69
CA ASN A 43 4.53 2.18 13.35
C ASN A 43 4.57 3.30 12.30
N ILE A 44 5.22 3.05 11.17
CA ILE A 44 5.40 4.00 10.08
C ILE A 44 4.72 3.43 8.82
N PRO A 45 3.78 4.16 8.17
CA PRO A 45 3.21 3.74 6.90
C PRO A 45 4.27 3.68 5.79
N VAL A 46 4.23 2.62 4.99
CA VAL A 46 5.13 2.43 3.82
C VAL A 46 4.35 2.25 2.51
N LEU A 47 3.09 1.85 2.62
CA LEU A 47 2.17 1.73 1.52
C LEU A 47 0.79 2.20 1.99
N ARG A 48 0.13 3.06 1.24
CA ARG A 48 -1.24 3.51 1.52
C ARG A 48 -2.10 3.26 0.31
N PHE A 49 -3.20 2.54 0.47
CA PHE A 49 -4.23 2.39 -0.53
C PHE A 49 -5.41 3.25 -0.15
N ASN A 50 -5.72 4.26 -0.94
CA ASN A 50 -6.91 5.09 -0.82
C ASN A 50 -7.94 4.57 -1.82
N CYS A 51 -8.83 3.70 -1.35
CA CYS A 51 -9.91 3.11 -2.14
C CYS A 51 -11.09 4.08 -2.20
N PHE A 52 -10.86 5.24 -2.81
CA PHE A 52 -11.83 6.32 -2.86
C PHE A 52 -12.79 6.22 -4.06
N ASP A 53 -13.96 6.84 -3.93
CA ASP A 53 -15.01 6.82 -4.95
C ASP A 53 -14.60 7.54 -6.25
N HIS A 54 -13.90 8.67 -6.16
CA HIS A 54 -13.60 9.51 -7.32
C HIS A 54 -12.13 9.47 -7.75
N GLU A 55 -11.19 9.49 -6.80
CA GLU A 55 -9.76 9.47 -7.10
C GLU A 55 -9.08 8.30 -6.36
N PRO A 56 -9.39 7.03 -6.68
CA PRO A 56 -8.71 5.91 -6.05
C PRO A 56 -7.24 5.86 -6.47
N HIS A 57 -6.37 5.66 -5.50
CA HIS A 57 -4.93 5.64 -5.70
C HIS A 57 -4.22 4.86 -4.62
N TYR A 58 -2.95 4.57 -4.85
CA TYR A 58 -2.07 4.07 -3.82
C TYR A 58 -0.72 4.78 -3.85
N GLU A 59 -0.07 4.83 -2.70
CA GLU A 59 1.13 5.62 -2.46
C GLU A 59 2.22 4.73 -1.86
N TYR A 60 3.39 4.72 -2.48
CA TYR A 60 4.61 4.27 -1.81
C TYR A 60 5.15 5.43 -0.97
N ILE A 61 5.32 5.19 0.32
CA ILE A 61 5.76 6.22 1.27
C ILE A 61 7.22 5.95 1.61
N HIS A 62 8.11 6.82 1.13
CA HIS A 62 9.55 6.77 1.36
C HIS A 62 9.99 7.91 2.28
N GLU A 63 11.20 7.81 2.85
CA GLU A 63 11.78 8.90 3.63
C GLU A 63 12.02 10.17 2.79
N SER A 64 12.25 10.03 1.48
CA SER A 64 12.44 11.14 0.56
C SER A 64 11.14 11.74 0.01
N GLY A 65 9.98 11.15 0.28
CA GLY A 65 8.69 11.59 -0.23
C GLY A 65 7.78 10.43 -0.65
N GLU A 66 6.66 10.78 -1.29
CA GLU A 66 5.60 9.85 -1.66
C GLU A 66 5.52 9.68 -3.19
N GLU A 67 5.37 8.44 -3.66
CA GLU A 67 5.07 8.12 -5.05
C GLU A 67 3.60 7.70 -5.16
N LYS A 68 2.76 8.59 -5.72
CA LYS A 68 1.33 8.35 -5.94
C LYS A 68 1.04 7.73 -7.31
N LEU A 69 0.22 6.69 -7.32
CA LEU A 69 -0.21 5.94 -8.50
C LEU A 69 -1.74 5.84 -8.50
N LEU A 70 -2.38 6.35 -9.57
CA LEU A 70 -3.84 6.26 -9.73
C LEU A 70 -4.27 4.83 -10.07
N ILE A 71 -5.41 4.42 -9.55
CA ILE A 71 -6.08 3.17 -9.90
C ILE A 71 -7.14 3.52 -10.96
N ASP A 72 -7.02 2.96 -12.16
CA ASP A 72 -8.04 3.14 -13.20
C ASP A 72 -9.21 2.19 -12.96
N SER A 73 -10.22 2.65 -12.23
CA SER A 73 -11.42 1.86 -11.92
C SER A 73 -12.21 1.44 -13.16
N THR A 74 -12.00 2.08 -14.32
CA THR A 74 -12.65 1.68 -15.58
C THR A 74 -12.18 0.30 -16.02
N THR A 75 -10.89 0.03 -15.83
CA THR A 75 -10.25 -1.24 -16.24
C THR A 75 -10.08 -2.21 -15.09
N GLU A 76 -9.88 -1.72 -13.88
CA GLU A 76 -9.56 -2.52 -12.69
C GLU A 76 -10.79 -2.84 -11.81
N GLY A 77 -11.91 -2.14 -12.01
CA GLY A 77 -13.14 -2.34 -11.24
C GLY A 77 -13.16 -1.62 -9.90
N ASP A 78 -13.72 -2.26 -8.88
CA ASP A 78 -13.83 -1.69 -7.53
C ASP A 78 -12.44 -1.54 -6.88
N PRO A 79 -12.07 -0.35 -6.37
CA PRO A 79 -10.73 -0.10 -5.89
C PRO A 79 -10.39 -0.86 -4.60
N LEU A 80 -11.38 -1.20 -3.77
CA LEU A 80 -11.17 -2.01 -2.56
C LEU A 80 -10.94 -3.48 -2.95
N GLU A 81 -11.74 -4.04 -3.85
CA GLU A 81 -11.52 -5.39 -4.38
C GLU A 81 -10.16 -5.53 -5.06
N TRP A 82 -9.77 -4.54 -5.86
CA TRP A 82 -8.45 -4.46 -6.47
C TRP A 82 -7.35 -4.45 -5.41
N THR A 83 -7.49 -3.61 -4.39
CA THR A 83 -6.52 -3.50 -3.28
C THR A 83 -6.35 -4.82 -2.53
N LEU A 84 -7.45 -5.48 -2.17
CA LEU A 84 -7.40 -6.79 -1.49
C LEU A 84 -6.73 -7.85 -2.37
N THR A 85 -6.95 -7.79 -3.69
CA THR A 85 -6.27 -8.66 -4.66
C THR A 85 -4.76 -8.41 -4.68
N GLN A 86 -4.32 -7.15 -4.71
CA GLN A 86 -2.89 -6.82 -4.65
C GLN A 86 -2.26 -7.24 -3.32
N ILE A 87 -2.94 -7.06 -2.19
CA ILE A 87 -2.46 -7.52 -0.89
C ILE A 87 -2.29 -9.05 -0.88
N GLY A 88 -3.25 -9.79 -1.43
CA GLY A 88 -3.18 -11.26 -1.49
C GLY A 88 -2.10 -11.80 -2.43
N ALA A 89 -1.83 -11.11 -3.54
CA ALA A 89 -0.98 -11.62 -4.61
C ALA A 89 0.43 -11.01 -4.65
N ARG A 90 0.59 -9.75 -4.21
CA ARG A 90 1.76 -8.91 -4.53
C ARG A 90 2.30 -8.10 -3.36
N LEU A 91 1.75 -8.25 -2.15
CA LEU A 91 2.16 -7.45 -1.00
C LEU A 91 3.68 -7.44 -0.80
N THR A 92 4.34 -8.60 -0.86
CA THR A 92 5.79 -8.70 -0.70
C THR A 92 6.56 -7.86 -1.72
N GLU A 93 6.16 -7.87 -2.99
CA GLU A 93 6.81 -7.07 -4.05
C GLU A 93 6.59 -5.56 -3.85
N MET A 94 5.37 -5.18 -3.48
CA MET A 94 5.02 -3.77 -3.26
C MET A 94 5.76 -3.22 -2.05
N VAL A 95 5.77 -3.98 -0.96
CA VAL A 95 6.48 -3.64 0.27
C VAL A 95 7.98 -3.56 0.01
N ALA A 96 8.56 -4.51 -0.73
CA ALA A 96 9.95 -4.46 -1.19
C ALA A 96 10.30 -3.19 -1.98
N ARG A 97 9.37 -2.69 -2.80
CA ARG A 97 9.53 -1.44 -3.54
C ARG A 97 9.50 -0.20 -2.64
N ALA A 98 8.73 -0.25 -1.55
CA ALA A 98 8.64 0.85 -0.59
C ALA A 98 9.97 1.12 0.15
N GLY A 99 10.85 0.12 0.25
CA GLY A 99 12.17 0.22 0.88
C GLY A 99 12.25 -0.54 2.20
#